data_AF-A0AAU5VTP9-F1
#
_entry.id   AF-A0AAU5VTP9-F1
#
_cell.length_a   1.000
_cell.length_b   1.000
_cell.length_c   1.000
_cell.angle_alpha   90.00
_cell.angle_beta   90.00
_cell.angle_gamma   90.00
#
_symmetry.space_group_name_H-M   'P 1'
#
loop_
_entity.id
_entity.type
_entity.pdbx_description
1 polymer ?
#
loop_
_entity_poly.entity_id
_entity_poly.type
_entity_poly.pdbx_seq_one_letter_code
_entity_poly.pdbx_strand_id
1 'polypeptide(L)'
;MQAVDTEHVQESESGPPGADGKDEALSPNRARAARALHKGVFTVVLMCLVTALVHVAMVFLHVAPANAVSKQYSSQVNAWVYPLFEQNWRLFAPDPDSANRQILARTSHTAPDGSVRVSDWFDLAAVDSSAVEHNVFPSHTTQNLLRRAWTTYVELHGGDDEAKSERAVMLQQYLRNIAADRFADHNSGPFEFIQLRVLTLPIAAPGAAASKRPPVPVENRLLPWWKVTPRGN
;
A
#
# COMPACT_ATOMS: atom_id res chain seq x y z
N MET A 1 12.80 73.04 -73.29
CA MET A 1 12.53 74.38 -73.83
C MET A 1 11.37 74.94 -73.03
N GLN A 2 11.66 75.99 -72.24
CA GLN A 2 10.74 76.93 -71.54
C GLN A 2 9.68 76.30 -70.62
N ALA A 3 9.72 76.41 -69.29
CA ALA A 3 10.04 77.54 -68.40
C ALA A 3 9.31 78.82 -68.78
N VAL A 4 8.32 79.19 -67.95
CA VAL A 4 8.03 80.52 -67.37
C VAL A 4 6.61 80.40 -66.78
N ASP A 5 6.47 80.36 -65.45
CA ASP A 5 6.34 81.54 -64.54
C ASP A 5 5.11 82.39 -64.91
N THR A 6 4.28 82.90 -64.00
CA THR A 6 4.48 83.41 -62.63
C THR A 6 3.06 83.55 -62.05
N GLU A 7 2.78 83.11 -60.83
CA GLU A 7 2.96 83.84 -59.56
C GLU A 7 1.97 85.00 -59.34
N HIS A 8 1.12 84.85 -58.31
CA HIS A 8 0.81 85.86 -57.29
C HIS A 8 0.03 85.13 -56.16
N VAL A 9 0.51 84.93 -54.93
CA VAL A 9 1.06 85.83 -53.88
C VAL A 9 0.01 86.13 -52.78
N GLN A 10 0.37 85.70 -51.55
CA GLN A 10 0.16 86.28 -50.21
C GLN A 10 -1.27 86.56 -49.71
N GLU A 11 -1.63 86.47 -48.42
CA GLU A 11 -0.99 86.30 -47.09
C GLU A 11 -2.18 86.00 -46.12
N SER A 12 -2.11 85.41 -44.92
CA SER A 12 -1.14 85.53 -43.83
C SER A 12 -1.19 84.34 -42.86
N GLU A 13 0.03 83.98 -42.39
CA GLU A 13 0.47 83.60 -41.03
C GLU A 13 -0.19 82.41 -40.28
N SER A 14 0.54 81.48 -39.63
CA SER A 14 1.86 81.56 -38.95
C SER A 14 2.45 80.17 -38.58
N GLY A 15 3.78 79.99 -38.72
CA GLY A 15 4.68 79.22 -37.82
C GLY A 15 4.81 77.67 -37.89
N PRO A 16 6.02 77.07 -38.08
CA PRO A 16 6.34 75.64 -37.96
C PRO A 16 7.14 75.30 -36.66
N PRO A 17 7.80 74.13 -36.52
CA PRO A 17 7.34 72.74 -36.39
C PRO A 17 7.67 72.16 -34.99
N GLY A 18 6.87 71.24 -34.46
CA GLY A 18 7.10 70.67 -33.12
C GLY A 18 6.96 69.16 -33.11
N ALA A 19 8.07 68.46 -32.89
CA ALA A 19 8.10 67.05 -32.59
C ALA A 19 7.15 66.74 -31.43
N ASP A 20 6.17 65.86 -31.66
CA ASP A 20 5.44 65.24 -30.58
C ASP A 20 5.56 63.73 -30.77
N GLY A 21 6.74 63.24 -30.38
CA GLY A 21 6.86 61.90 -29.85
C GLY A 21 5.87 61.81 -28.69
N LYS A 22 4.65 61.36 -29.00
CA LYS A 22 3.77 60.81 -27.98
C LYS A 22 4.39 59.50 -27.56
N ASP A 23 5.35 59.62 -26.65
CA ASP A 23 5.54 58.66 -25.58
C ASP A 23 4.15 58.42 -25.01
N GLU A 24 3.48 57.38 -25.52
CA GLU A 24 2.26 56.83 -24.94
C GLU A 24 2.71 56.16 -23.64
N ALA A 25 3.06 56.99 -22.66
CA ALA A 25 3.37 56.59 -21.31
C ALA A 25 2.16 55.79 -20.83
N LEU A 26 2.34 54.46 -20.69
CA LEU A 26 1.32 53.54 -20.24
C LEU A 26 0.51 54.22 -19.14
N SER A 27 -0.81 54.36 -19.34
CA SER A 27 -1.66 55.00 -18.35
C SER A 27 -1.32 54.42 -16.97
N PRO A 28 -1.19 55.26 -15.92
CA PRO A 28 -0.63 54.84 -14.64
C PRO A 28 -1.35 53.61 -14.06
N ASN A 29 -2.62 53.41 -14.41
CA ASN A 29 -3.41 52.24 -14.08
C ASN A 29 -3.00 50.97 -14.85
N ARG A 30 -2.73 51.03 -16.15
CA ARG A 30 -2.20 49.88 -16.94
C ARG A 30 -0.79 49.49 -16.49
N ALA A 31 0.07 50.47 -16.20
CA ALA A 31 1.40 50.21 -15.66
C ALA A 31 1.37 49.62 -14.24
N ARG A 32 0.38 49.99 -13.41
CA ARG A 32 0.17 49.38 -12.08
C ARG A 32 -0.39 47.96 -12.20
N ALA A 33 -1.34 47.71 -13.09
CA ALA A 33 -1.91 46.38 -13.34
C ALA A 33 -0.86 45.41 -13.91
N ALA A 34 -0.05 45.85 -14.88
CA ALA A 34 1.04 45.04 -15.44
C ALA A 34 2.12 44.72 -14.40
N ARG A 35 2.44 45.67 -13.49
CA ARG A 35 3.35 45.44 -12.36
C ARG A 35 2.76 44.51 -11.31
N ALA A 36 1.47 44.61 -11.01
CA ALA A 36 0.79 43.69 -10.11
C ALA A 36 0.72 42.26 -10.69
N LEU A 37 0.44 42.15 -11.99
CA LEU A 37 0.45 40.87 -12.71
C LEU A 37 1.86 40.25 -12.74
N HIS A 38 2.90 41.03 -13.05
CA HIS A 38 4.29 40.54 -12.99
C HIS A 38 4.69 40.09 -11.59
N LYS A 39 4.31 40.85 -10.55
CA LYS A 39 4.54 40.44 -9.16
C LYS A 39 3.79 39.15 -8.84
N GLY A 40 2.54 39.02 -9.26
CA GLY A 40 1.74 37.80 -9.10
C GLY A 40 2.37 36.58 -9.78
N VAL A 41 2.76 36.72 -11.05
CA VAL A 41 3.44 35.66 -11.81
C VAL A 41 4.76 35.30 -11.14
N PHE A 42 5.57 36.28 -10.73
CA PHE A 42 6.83 36.03 -10.03
C PHE A 42 6.61 35.28 -8.71
N THR A 43 5.58 35.65 -7.93
CA THR A 43 5.25 34.93 -6.69
C THR A 43 4.83 33.49 -6.94
N VAL A 44 4.06 33.22 -7.99
CA VAL A 44 3.64 31.86 -8.35
C VAL A 44 4.84 31.04 -8.81
N VAL A 45 5.69 31.59 -9.68
CA VAL A 45 6.91 30.92 -10.16
C VAL A 45 7.85 30.60 -8.99
N LEU A 46 8.05 31.55 -8.08
CA LEU A 46 8.87 31.33 -6.89
C LEU A 46 8.29 30.23 -6.00
N MET A 47 6.97 30.22 -5.78
CA MET A 47 6.29 29.17 -5.02
C MET A 47 6.50 27.80 -5.66
N CYS A 48 6.27 27.67 -6.97
CA CYS A 48 6.49 26.43 -7.71
C CYS A 48 7.94 25.94 -7.61
N LEU A 49 8.92 26.86 -7.72
CA LEU A 49 10.33 26.53 -7.60
C LEU A 49 10.66 26.00 -6.20
N VAL A 50 10.16 26.65 -5.15
CA VAL A 50 10.34 26.21 -3.76
C VAL A 50 9.70 24.83 -3.56
N THR A 51 8.48 24.61 -4.03
CA THR A 51 7.81 23.30 -3.93
C THR A 51 8.59 22.21 -4.65
N ALA A 52 9.12 22.49 -5.84
CA ALA A 52 9.93 21.54 -6.60
C ALA A 52 11.24 21.18 -5.85
N LEU A 53 11.93 22.18 -5.31
CA LEU A 53 13.15 21.96 -4.52
C LEU A 53 12.87 21.14 -3.26
N VAL A 54 11.78 21.45 -2.54
CA VAL A 54 11.34 20.66 -1.39
C VAL A 54 11.04 19.22 -1.80
N HIS A 55 10.33 19.01 -2.91
CA HIS A 55 10.03 17.67 -3.40
C HIS A 55 11.29 16.88 -3.74
N VAL A 56 12.25 17.47 -4.46
CA VAL A 56 13.53 16.83 -4.78
C VAL A 56 14.30 16.47 -3.51
N ALA A 57 14.34 17.36 -2.52
CA ALA A 57 15.00 17.09 -1.24
C ALA A 57 14.32 15.95 -0.46
N MET A 58 12.99 15.91 -0.42
CA MET A 58 12.23 14.86 0.25
C MET A 58 12.43 13.50 -0.43
N VAL A 59 12.37 13.45 -1.77
CA VAL A 59 12.62 12.22 -2.53
C VAL A 59 14.06 11.75 -2.36
N PHE A 60 15.04 12.68 -2.37
CA PHE A 60 16.43 12.35 -2.07
C PHE A 60 16.59 11.72 -0.68
N LEU A 61 16.00 12.33 0.36
CA LEU A 61 16.05 11.77 1.72
C LEU A 61 15.35 10.41 1.85
N HIS A 62 14.33 10.17 1.02
CA HIS A 62 13.60 8.90 0.98
C HIS A 62 14.41 7.77 0.33
N VAL A 63 15.14 8.05 -0.75
CA VAL A 63 15.88 7.04 -1.54
C VAL A 63 17.35 6.91 -1.10
N ALA A 64 17.93 7.94 -0.48
CA ALA A 64 19.32 7.92 -0.02
C ALA A 64 19.55 6.86 1.08
N PRO A 65 20.79 6.35 1.21
CA PRO A 65 21.16 5.47 2.32
C PRO A 65 20.81 6.08 3.69
N ALA A 66 20.49 5.21 4.65
CA ALA A 66 20.04 5.62 5.97
C ALA A 66 21.03 6.59 6.64
N ASN A 67 20.55 7.79 6.99
CA ASN A 67 21.32 8.84 7.64
C ASN A 67 20.55 9.41 8.83
N ALA A 68 21.21 10.21 9.68
CA ALA A 68 20.60 10.71 10.91
C ALA A 68 19.34 11.57 10.64
N VAL A 69 19.38 12.39 9.57
CA VAL A 69 18.28 13.28 9.18
C VAL A 69 17.09 12.48 8.67
N SER A 70 17.30 11.53 7.75
CA SER A 70 16.21 10.70 7.21
C SER A 70 15.56 9.82 8.27
N LYS A 71 16.31 9.35 9.28
CA LYS A 71 15.75 8.64 10.43
C LYS A 71 14.88 9.54 11.31
N GLN A 72 15.41 10.70 11.69
CA GLN A 72 14.73 11.64 12.60
C GLN A 72 13.43 12.20 12.00
N TYR A 73 13.41 12.48 10.70
CA TYR A 73 12.26 13.07 9.99
C TYR A 73 11.52 12.08 9.08
N SER A 74 11.66 10.78 9.35
CA SER A 74 11.09 9.71 8.53
C SER A 74 9.58 9.84 8.32
N SER A 75 8.83 10.21 9.37
CA SER A 75 7.38 10.41 9.28
C SER A 75 6.99 11.52 8.29
N GLN A 76 7.67 12.67 8.34
CA GLN A 76 7.40 13.83 7.48
C GLN A 76 7.79 13.56 6.03
N VAL A 77 8.95 12.92 5.81
CA VAL A 77 9.39 12.50 4.48
C VAL A 77 8.37 11.52 3.88
N ASN A 78 7.95 10.52 4.64
CA ASN A 78 6.97 9.52 4.22
C ASN A 78 5.60 10.15 3.91
N ALA A 79 5.12 11.07 4.76
CA ALA A 79 3.86 11.77 4.55
C ALA A 79 3.85 12.64 3.28
N TRP A 80 5.00 13.19 2.87
CA TRP A 80 5.13 13.94 1.62
C TRP A 80 5.23 13.03 0.38
N VAL A 81 5.96 11.91 0.48
CA VAL A 81 6.26 11.04 -0.67
C VAL A 81 5.12 10.07 -0.99
N TYR A 82 4.61 9.34 0.00
CA TYR A 82 3.66 8.24 -0.25
C TYR A 82 2.32 8.61 -0.88
N PRO A 83 1.75 9.82 -0.74
CA PRO A 83 0.52 10.17 -1.45
C PRO A 83 0.67 10.22 -2.97
N LEU A 84 1.88 10.51 -3.48
CA LEU A 84 2.14 10.74 -4.91
C LEU A 84 3.11 9.72 -5.52
N PHE A 85 3.93 9.06 -4.69
CA PHE A 85 5.01 8.18 -5.10
C PHE A 85 5.07 6.93 -4.20
N GLU A 86 4.12 6.03 -4.37
CA GLU A 86 4.19 4.70 -3.75
C GLU A 86 5.11 3.78 -4.56
N GLN A 87 6.30 3.49 -4.03
CA GLN A 87 7.24 2.57 -4.66
C GLN A 87 6.88 1.12 -4.35
N ASN A 88 5.90 0.57 -5.07
CA ASN A 88 5.51 -0.84 -4.93
C ASN A 88 6.26 -1.74 -5.93
N TRP A 89 7.44 -2.21 -5.54
CA TRP A 89 8.27 -3.13 -6.35
C TRP A 89 7.79 -4.59 -6.36
N ARG A 90 6.64 -4.89 -5.73
CA ARG A 90 6.07 -6.25 -5.66
C ARG A 90 5.73 -6.85 -7.04
N LEU A 91 5.75 -6.05 -8.11
CA LEU A 91 5.46 -6.52 -9.48
C LEU A 91 6.59 -7.38 -10.08
N PHE A 92 7.86 -7.14 -9.71
CA PHE A 92 9.02 -7.81 -10.34
C PHE A 92 9.79 -8.75 -9.43
N ALA A 93 9.71 -8.56 -8.12
CA ALA A 93 10.28 -9.47 -7.14
C ALA A 93 9.44 -9.35 -5.87
N PRO A 94 8.34 -10.11 -5.72
CA PRO A 94 7.75 -10.26 -4.40
C PRO A 94 8.84 -10.79 -3.48
N ASP A 95 9.07 -10.13 -2.35
CA ASP A 95 9.97 -10.67 -1.35
C ASP A 95 9.50 -12.09 -1.02
N PRO A 96 10.39 -13.10 -1.14
CA PRO A 96 10.02 -14.45 -0.78
C PRO A 96 9.61 -14.46 0.69
N ASP A 97 8.54 -15.19 0.98
CA ASP A 97 8.09 -15.40 2.35
C ASP A 97 9.28 -15.89 3.18
N SER A 98 9.65 -15.14 4.22
CA SER A 98 10.80 -15.49 5.08
C SER A 98 10.41 -16.41 6.23
N ALA A 99 9.15 -16.83 6.29
CA ALA A 99 8.62 -17.70 7.31
C ALA A 99 7.60 -18.71 6.76
N ASN A 100 7.64 -19.93 7.31
CA ASN A 100 6.62 -20.94 7.11
C ASN A 100 5.55 -20.82 8.20
N ARG A 101 4.30 -21.14 7.85
CA ARG A 101 3.17 -21.13 8.79
C ARG A 101 2.64 -22.54 8.97
N GLN A 102 2.72 -23.05 10.20
CA GLN A 102 1.98 -24.26 10.58
C GLN A 102 0.61 -23.84 11.06
N ILE A 103 -0.44 -24.44 10.50
CA ILE A 103 -1.83 -24.17 10.87
C ILE A 103 -2.38 -25.43 11.51
N LEU A 104 -2.36 -25.44 12.84
CA LEU A 104 -2.81 -26.54 13.67
C LEU A 104 -4.30 -26.36 13.97
N ALA A 105 -5.04 -27.45 13.95
CA ALA A 105 -6.43 -27.49 14.35
C ALA A 105 -6.63 -28.54 15.44
N ARG A 106 -7.53 -28.24 16.38
CA ARG A 106 -8.10 -29.23 17.29
C ARG A 106 -9.60 -29.00 17.39
N THR A 107 -10.32 -30.05 17.73
CA THR A 107 -11.77 -30.02 17.83
C THR A 107 -12.23 -30.33 19.24
N SER A 108 -13.47 -29.98 19.55
CA SER A 108 -14.13 -30.46 20.76
C SER A 108 -15.52 -31.01 20.44
N HIS A 109 -15.90 -32.04 21.19
CA HIS A 109 -17.25 -32.58 21.16
C HIS A 109 -17.77 -32.84 22.57
N THR A 110 -19.07 -32.75 22.74
CA THR A 110 -19.76 -33.13 23.98
C THR A 110 -20.18 -34.59 23.89
N ALA A 111 -19.61 -35.43 24.74
CA ALA A 111 -19.94 -36.85 24.80
C ALA A 111 -21.36 -37.09 25.39
N PRO A 112 -21.96 -38.28 25.19
CA PRO A 112 -23.30 -38.57 25.70
C PRO A 112 -23.44 -38.47 27.24
N ASP A 113 -22.33 -38.56 27.96
CA ASP A 113 -22.24 -38.38 29.41
C ASP A 113 -22.17 -36.90 29.84
N GLY A 114 -22.23 -35.96 28.89
CA GLY A 114 -22.12 -34.52 29.11
C GLY A 114 -20.68 -34.01 29.25
N SER A 115 -19.67 -34.89 29.18
CA SER A 115 -18.27 -34.48 29.26
C SER A 115 -17.80 -33.86 27.94
N VAL A 116 -17.00 -32.79 28.01
CA VAL A 116 -16.36 -32.19 26.83
C VAL A 116 -15.04 -32.89 26.56
N ARG A 117 -14.91 -33.50 25.39
CA ARG A 117 -13.65 -34.11 24.91
C ARG A 117 -13.00 -33.21 23.87
N VAL A 118 -11.72 -32.94 24.05
CA VAL A 118 -10.91 -32.13 23.16
C VAL A 118 -9.89 -33.03 22.47
N SER A 119 -9.75 -32.91 21.15
CA SER A 119 -8.76 -33.67 20.39
C SER A 119 -7.35 -33.15 20.60
N ASP A 120 -6.37 -33.96 20.19
CA ASP A 120 -5.01 -33.48 19.98
C ASP A 120 -4.95 -32.48 18.81
N TRP A 121 -3.82 -31.77 18.72
CA TRP A 121 -3.53 -30.87 17.61
C TRP A 121 -3.17 -31.64 16.35
N PHE A 122 -3.80 -31.28 15.24
CA PHE A 122 -3.57 -31.82 13.90
C PHE A 122 -3.06 -30.72 12.96
N ASP A 123 -1.99 -30.96 12.20
CA ASP A 123 -1.43 -29.96 11.28
C ASP A 123 -2.12 -29.99 9.92
N LEU A 124 -2.99 -29.01 9.67
CA LEU A 124 -3.70 -28.86 8.40
C LEU A 124 -2.76 -28.46 7.26
N ALA A 125 -1.71 -27.68 7.55
CA ALA A 125 -0.78 -27.21 6.54
C ALA A 125 0.18 -28.32 6.06
N ALA A 126 0.46 -29.32 6.92
CA ALA A 126 1.23 -30.50 6.54
C ALA A 126 0.52 -31.35 5.48
N VAL A 127 -0.81 -31.43 5.51
CA VAL A 127 -1.61 -32.11 4.47
C VAL A 127 -1.42 -31.42 3.12
N ASP A 128 -1.53 -30.09 3.07
CA ASP A 128 -1.32 -29.31 1.84
C ASP A 128 0.12 -29.42 1.34
N SER A 129 1.09 -29.35 2.25
CA SER A 129 2.51 -29.42 1.90
C SER A 129 2.87 -30.77 1.29
N SER A 130 2.39 -31.88 1.87
CA SER A 130 2.69 -33.23 1.35
C SER A 130 2.06 -33.51 -0.02
N ALA A 131 0.91 -32.91 -0.32
CA ALA A 131 0.28 -33.02 -1.64
C ALA A 131 0.97 -32.16 -2.73
N VAL A 132 1.76 -31.17 -2.32
CA VAL A 132 2.56 -30.31 -3.21
C VAL A 132 3.98 -30.86 -3.38
N GLU A 133 4.54 -31.47 -2.34
CA GLU A 133 5.90 -31.99 -2.34
C GLU A 133 6.09 -33.06 -3.44
N HIS A 134 7.17 -32.94 -4.21
CA HIS A 134 7.49 -33.83 -5.34
C HIS A 134 6.43 -33.90 -6.46
N ASN A 135 5.43 -33.01 -6.45
CA ASN A 135 4.41 -32.95 -7.50
C ASN A 135 4.81 -31.93 -8.57
N VAL A 136 4.96 -32.39 -9.83
CA VAL A 136 5.36 -31.54 -10.97
C VAL A 136 4.26 -30.54 -11.34
N PHE A 137 2.99 -30.88 -11.08
CA PHE A 137 1.84 -30.04 -11.38
C PHE A 137 0.90 -29.97 -10.18
N PRO A 138 1.32 -29.33 -9.07
CA PRO A 138 0.52 -29.30 -7.86
C PRO A 138 -0.71 -28.42 -8.06
N SER A 139 -1.85 -28.83 -7.47
CA SER A 139 -3.08 -28.06 -7.54
C SER A 139 -2.91 -26.69 -6.89
N HIS A 140 -3.33 -25.63 -7.59
CA HIS A 140 -3.36 -24.28 -7.02
C HIS A 140 -4.27 -24.18 -5.80
N THR A 141 -5.35 -24.97 -5.75
CA THR A 141 -6.25 -25.01 -4.60
C THR A 141 -5.52 -25.54 -3.37
N THR A 142 -4.84 -26.68 -3.50
CA THR A 142 -4.03 -27.26 -2.41
C THR A 142 -2.96 -26.28 -1.91
N GLN A 143 -2.27 -25.59 -2.82
CA GLN A 143 -1.22 -24.63 -2.44
C GLN A 143 -1.74 -23.37 -1.75
N ASN A 144 -2.93 -22.88 -2.13
CA ASN A 144 -3.34 -21.50 -1.83
C ASN A 144 -4.58 -21.38 -0.96
N LEU A 145 -5.46 -22.38 -0.90
CA LEU A 145 -6.77 -22.25 -0.26
C LEU A 145 -6.64 -21.85 1.22
N LEU A 146 -5.99 -22.70 2.02
CA LEU A 146 -5.80 -22.48 3.45
C LEU A 146 -4.88 -21.27 3.70
N ARG A 147 -3.78 -21.18 2.95
CA ARG A 147 -2.80 -20.09 3.07
C ARG A 147 -3.40 -18.71 2.84
N ARG A 148 -4.19 -18.54 1.77
CA ARG A 148 -4.84 -17.25 1.46
C ARG A 148 -5.97 -16.94 2.42
N ALA A 149 -6.75 -17.93 2.83
CA ALA A 149 -7.77 -17.75 3.86
C ALA A 149 -7.16 -17.20 5.15
N TRP A 150 -6.02 -17.76 5.60
CA TRP A 150 -5.28 -17.28 6.75
C TRP A 150 -4.72 -15.86 6.57
N THR A 151 -3.98 -15.61 5.48
CA THR A 151 -3.37 -14.28 5.25
C THR A 151 -4.42 -13.17 5.21
N THR A 152 -5.54 -13.43 4.54
CA THR A 152 -6.64 -12.45 4.46
C THR A 152 -7.32 -12.31 5.84
N TYR A 153 -7.40 -13.39 6.64
CA TYR A 153 -8.00 -13.35 7.98
C TYR A 153 -7.22 -12.40 8.89
N VAL A 154 -5.89 -12.52 8.90
CA VAL A 154 -4.99 -11.64 9.66
C VAL A 154 -5.13 -10.19 9.20
N GLU A 155 -5.22 -9.95 7.89
CA GLU A 155 -5.39 -8.60 7.33
C GLU A 155 -6.69 -7.94 7.82
N LEU A 156 -7.79 -8.69 7.89
CA LEU A 156 -9.10 -8.15 8.29
C LEU A 156 -9.34 -8.11 9.80
N HIS A 157 -8.73 -8.99 10.59
CA HIS A 157 -8.95 -9.08 12.05
C HIS A 157 -7.83 -8.44 12.87
N GLY A 158 -6.69 -8.07 12.28
CA GLY A 158 -5.58 -7.50 13.04
C GLY A 158 -5.02 -8.49 14.07
N GLY A 159 -4.75 -8.03 15.30
CA GLY A 159 -4.15 -8.85 16.37
C GLY A 159 -5.09 -9.29 17.50
N ASP A 160 -6.31 -8.77 17.55
CA ASP A 160 -7.31 -9.08 18.60
C ASP A 160 -8.32 -10.15 18.19
N ASP A 161 -8.23 -10.67 16.95
CA ASP A 161 -9.13 -11.66 16.37
C ASP A 161 -10.60 -11.18 16.29
N GLU A 162 -10.86 -9.87 16.40
CA GLU A 162 -12.20 -9.29 16.35
C GLU A 162 -12.61 -8.91 14.92
N ALA A 163 -13.79 -9.37 14.51
CA ALA A 163 -14.34 -9.05 13.20
C ALA A 163 -14.96 -7.63 13.19
N LYS A 164 -14.27 -6.68 12.54
CA LYS A 164 -14.68 -5.25 12.48
C LYS A 164 -15.47 -4.88 11.22
N SER A 165 -15.75 -5.85 10.35
CA SER A 165 -16.52 -5.65 9.11
C SER A 165 -17.27 -6.92 8.70
N GLU A 166 -18.32 -6.81 7.89
CA GLU A 166 -19.02 -7.96 7.30
C GLU A 166 -18.07 -8.87 6.51
N ARG A 167 -17.10 -8.27 5.81
CA ARG A 167 -16.05 -9.00 5.09
C ARG A 167 -15.19 -9.83 6.05
N ALA A 168 -14.85 -9.30 7.22
CA ALA A 168 -14.11 -10.03 8.25
C ALA A 168 -14.92 -11.24 8.76
N VAL A 169 -16.20 -11.05 9.06
CA VAL A 169 -17.10 -12.14 9.49
C VAL A 169 -17.19 -13.25 8.44
N MET A 170 -17.42 -12.89 7.17
CA MET A 170 -17.47 -13.84 6.06
C MET A 170 -16.17 -14.63 5.93
N LEU A 171 -15.04 -13.97 6.12
CA LEU A 171 -13.75 -14.61 5.98
C LEU A 171 -13.40 -15.51 7.16
N GLN A 172 -13.78 -15.14 8.38
CA GLN A 172 -13.70 -16.04 9.54
C GLN A 172 -14.51 -17.31 9.28
N GLN A 173 -15.74 -17.17 8.78
CA GLN A 173 -16.60 -18.28 8.40
C GLN A 173 -15.94 -19.17 7.33
N TYR A 174 -15.33 -18.56 6.32
CA TYR A 174 -14.62 -19.26 5.25
C TYR A 174 -13.41 -20.06 5.77
N LEU A 175 -12.55 -19.43 6.57
CA LEU A 175 -11.39 -20.08 7.18
C LEU A 175 -11.80 -21.24 8.10
N ARG A 176 -12.84 -21.02 8.92
CA ARG A 176 -13.44 -22.06 9.77
C ARG A 176 -13.91 -23.26 8.95
N ASN A 177 -14.65 -23.03 7.86
CA ASN A 177 -15.17 -24.10 7.03
C ASN A 177 -14.04 -24.90 6.37
N ILE A 178 -13.04 -24.23 5.80
CA ILE A 178 -11.86 -24.92 5.22
C ILE A 178 -11.18 -25.80 6.29
N ALA A 179 -10.98 -25.27 7.50
CA ALA A 179 -10.33 -26.01 8.56
C ALA A 179 -11.17 -27.22 9.03
N ALA A 180 -12.49 -27.03 9.17
CA ALA A 180 -13.40 -28.10 9.57
C ALA A 180 -13.47 -29.21 8.51
N ASP A 181 -13.60 -28.86 7.23
CA ASP A 181 -13.65 -29.83 6.13
C ASP A 181 -12.36 -30.66 6.09
N ARG A 182 -11.19 -29.99 6.11
CA ARG A 182 -9.89 -30.69 6.09
C ARG A 182 -9.66 -31.57 7.32
N PHE A 183 -10.10 -31.12 8.49
CA PHE A 183 -10.00 -31.92 9.70
C PHE A 183 -10.87 -33.18 9.61
N ALA A 184 -12.10 -33.05 9.11
CA ALA A 184 -13.04 -34.15 8.92
C ALA A 184 -12.57 -35.17 7.88
N ASP A 185 -11.86 -34.74 6.83
CA ASP A 185 -11.27 -35.64 5.84
C ASP A 185 -10.20 -36.59 6.42
N HIS A 186 -9.57 -36.20 7.54
CA HIS A 186 -8.46 -36.97 8.15
C HIS A 186 -8.81 -37.58 9.51
N ASN A 187 -9.86 -37.10 10.17
CA ASN A 187 -10.27 -37.56 11.48
C ASN A 187 -11.74 -37.98 11.45
N SER A 188 -12.00 -39.24 11.81
CA SER A 188 -13.35 -39.76 11.94
C SER A 188 -13.91 -39.40 13.32
N GLY A 189 -14.90 -38.51 13.37
CA GLY A 189 -15.62 -38.20 14.61
C GLY A 189 -16.46 -36.93 14.50
N PRO A 190 -17.60 -36.85 15.20
CA PRO A 190 -18.35 -35.61 15.30
C PRO A 190 -17.57 -34.58 16.12
N PHE A 191 -17.75 -33.32 15.78
CA PHE A 191 -17.28 -32.20 16.59
C PHE A 191 -18.20 -31.00 16.42
N GLU A 192 -18.39 -30.25 17.50
CA GLU A 192 -19.22 -29.04 17.48
C GLU A 192 -18.39 -27.76 17.43
N PHE A 193 -17.11 -27.81 17.81
CA PHE A 193 -16.22 -26.67 17.78
C PHE A 193 -14.86 -27.04 17.22
N ILE A 194 -14.22 -26.04 16.60
CA ILE A 194 -12.84 -26.10 16.13
C ILE A 194 -12.06 -24.92 16.69
N GLN A 195 -10.80 -25.15 17.04
CA GLN A 195 -9.86 -24.13 17.42
C GLN A 195 -8.62 -24.23 16.56
N LEU A 196 -8.12 -23.08 16.10
CA LEU A 196 -6.89 -23.00 15.32
C LEU A 196 -5.75 -22.43 16.15
N ARG A 197 -4.55 -22.92 15.88
CA ARG A 197 -3.31 -22.36 16.37
C ARG A 197 -2.34 -22.23 15.20
N VAL A 198 -1.82 -21.04 15.01
CA VAL A 198 -0.89 -20.74 13.92
C VAL A 198 0.49 -20.44 14.49
N LEU A 199 1.48 -21.21 14.04
CA LEU A 199 2.89 -21.00 14.38
C LEU A 199 3.61 -20.45 13.15
N THR A 200 4.21 -19.28 13.28
CA THR A 200 5.06 -18.68 12.25
C THR A 200 6.52 -19.03 12.54
N LEU A 201 7.09 -19.92 11.73
CA LEU A 201 8.45 -20.45 11.87
C LEU A 201 9.38 -19.76 10.88
N PRO A 202 10.52 -19.20 11.31
CA PRO A 202 11.46 -18.56 10.39
C PRO A 202 12.07 -19.59 9.42
N ILE A 203 12.25 -19.19 8.17
CA ILE A 203 12.98 -19.98 7.17
C ILE A 203 14.47 -19.65 7.29
N ALA A 204 15.30 -20.68 7.39
CA ALA A 204 16.75 -20.50 7.45
C ALA A 204 17.29 -19.94 6.13
N ALA A 205 18.25 -19.02 6.21
CA ALA A 205 18.93 -18.51 5.03
C ALA A 205 19.64 -19.65 4.25
N PRO A 206 19.70 -19.58 2.92
CA PRO A 206 20.43 -20.56 2.12
C PRO A 206 21.88 -20.71 2.62
N GLY A 207 22.34 -21.95 2.81
CA GLY A 207 23.69 -22.25 3.29
C GLY A 207 23.89 -22.19 4.81
N ALA A 208 22.86 -21.81 5.58
CA ALA A 208 22.91 -21.94 7.04
C ALA A 208 23.02 -23.43 7.43
N ALA A 209 23.89 -23.74 8.40
CA ALA A 209 24.01 -25.09 8.92
C ALA A 209 22.68 -25.53 9.55
N ALA A 210 22.24 -26.76 9.22
CA ALA A 210 21.03 -27.33 9.81
C ALA A 210 21.16 -27.38 11.34
N SER A 211 20.36 -26.57 12.03
CA SER A 211 20.29 -26.61 13.49
C SER A 211 19.66 -27.93 13.94
N LYS A 212 20.28 -28.60 14.91
CA LYS A 212 19.68 -29.78 15.59
C LYS A 212 18.53 -29.39 16.53
N ARG A 213 18.37 -28.10 16.84
CA ARG A 213 17.29 -27.60 17.70
C ARG A 213 16.11 -27.17 16.82
N PRO A 214 14.87 -27.50 17.22
CA PRO A 214 13.67 -27.05 16.51
C PRO A 214 13.64 -25.52 16.37
N PRO A 215 13.15 -24.99 15.24
CA PRO A 215 12.97 -23.56 15.06
C PRO A 215 11.99 -23.02 16.12
N VAL A 216 12.33 -21.88 16.71
CA VAL A 216 11.45 -21.18 17.64
C VAL A 216 10.47 -20.34 16.82
N PRO A 217 9.15 -20.46 17.03
CA PRO A 217 8.19 -19.61 16.34
C PRO A 217 8.41 -18.13 16.68
N VAL A 218 8.46 -17.28 15.66
CA VAL A 218 8.46 -15.81 15.83
C VAL A 218 7.08 -15.30 16.22
N GLU A 219 6.04 -16.07 15.89
CA GLU A 219 4.66 -15.82 16.29
C GLU A 219 3.97 -17.15 16.62
N ASN A 220 3.14 -17.12 17.67
CA ASN A 220 2.30 -18.25 18.07
C ASN A 220 0.92 -17.70 18.44
N ARG A 221 0.01 -17.75 17.47
CA ARG A 221 -1.33 -17.18 17.58
C ARG A 221 -2.35 -18.28 17.84
N LEU A 222 -3.11 -18.16 18.92
CA LEU A 222 -4.17 -19.08 19.29
C LEU A 222 -5.51 -18.38 19.10
N LEU A 223 -6.33 -18.89 18.20
CA LEU A 223 -7.62 -18.29 17.87
C LEU A 223 -8.68 -18.75 18.88
N PRO A 224 -9.78 -17.99 19.03
CA PRO A 224 -10.91 -18.43 19.84
C PRO A 224 -11.55 -19.70 19.28
N TRP A 225 -12.30 -20.41 20.13
CA TRP A 225 -13.11 -21.53 19.68
C TRP A 225 -14.23 -21.05 18.77
N TRP A 226 -14.37 -21.69 17.61
CA TRP A 226 -15.47 -21.42 16.69
C TRP A 226 -16.41 -22.61 16.64
N LYS A 227 -17.71 -22.32 16.79
CA LYS A 227 -18.75 -23.32 16.57
C LYS A 227 -18.77 -23.72 15.10
N VAL A 228 -18.78 -25.02 14.82
CA VAL A 228 -18.88 -25.57 13.48
C VAL A 228 -20.32 -26.02 13.27
N THR A 229 -20.94 -25.58 12.19
CA THR A 229 -22.23 -26.12 11.77
C THR A 229 -21.99 -27.41 11.00
N PRO A 230 -22.65 -28.53 11.35
CA PRO A 230 -22.57 -29.76 10.56
C PRO A 230 -23.19 -29.49 9.18
N ARG A 231 -22.33 -29.26 8.19
CA ARG A 231 -22.65 -28.78 6.82
C ARG A 231 -23.18 -27.34 6.80
N GLY A 232 -22.50 -26.53 6.01
CA GLY A 232 -22.62 -25.07 6.01
C GLY A 232 -24.04 -24.56 5.73
N ASN A 233 -24.35 -23.45 6.41
CA ASN A 233 -25.11 -22.33 5.86
C ASN A 233 -24.26 -21.08 6.11
#